data_AF-A0A2G9PRC0-F1
#
_entry.id   AF-A0A2G9PRC0-F1
#
_cell.length_a   1.000
_cell.length_b   1.000
_cell.length_c   1.000
_cell.angle_alpha   90.00
_cell.angle_beta   90.00
_cell.angle_gamma   90.00
#
_symmetry.space_group_name_H-M   'P 1'
#
loop_
_entity.id
_entity.type
_entity.pdbx_description
1 polymer ?
#
loop_
_entity_poly.entity_id
_entity_poly.type
_entity_poly.pdbx_seq_one_letter_code
_entity_poly.pdbx_strand_id
1 'polypeptide(L)'
;MLFEANALVYSLIASWHDISEKRVPNTLNALYFFPTAGAGIMAAEDAADYAGFVIISLAFAYGLFLLRVWGGGDAKCFMALCSGAPLIAERTDWLMIPLSFVVAAFLLVAWRLLNQKPLKGATGFVPFLCAGTLATAALFKSGIV
;
A
#
# COMPACT_ATOMS: atom_id res chain seq x y z
N MET A 1 -0.14 -12.93 11.47
CA MET A 1 -0.71 -12.25 12.66
C MET A 1 0.06 -11.00 13.12
N LEU A 2 1.31 -11.07 13.61
CA LEU A 2 1.99 -9.86 14.14
C LEU A 2 2.16 -8.74 13.08
N PHE A 3 2.62 -9.08 11.87
CA PHE A 3 2.82 -8.12 10.78
C PHE A 3 1.51 -7.56 10.21
N GLU A 4 0.46 -8.38 10.15
CA GLU A 4 -0.88 -7.96 9.75
C GLU A 4 -1.45 -6.94 10.75
N ALA A 5 -1.32 -7.20 12.06
CA ALA A 5 -1.73 -6.26 13.10
C ALA A 5 -0.95 -4.94 13.01
N ASN A 6 0.37 -5.00 12.76
CA ASN A 6 1.19 -3.82 12.56
C ASN A 6 0.76 -3.01 11.33
N ALA A 7 0.46 -3.67 10.21
CA ALA A 7 -0.04 -3.01 9.00
C ALA A 7 -1.40 -2.34 9.22
N LEU A 8 -2.28 -2.98 9.98
CA LEU A 8 -3.58 -2.43 10.35
C LEU A 8 -3.42 -1.20 11.27
N VAL A 9 -2.61 -1.30 12.32
CA VAL A 9 -2.32 -0.17 13.22
C VAL A 9 -1.70 1.00 12.47
N TYR A 10 -0.72 0.74 11.60
CA TYR A 10 -0.14 1.76 10.74
C TYR A 10 -1.19 2.42 9.84
N SER A 11 -2.04 1.63 9.20
CA SER A 11 -3.10 2.14 8.32
C SER A 11 -4.12 3.00 9.09
N LEU A 12 -4.47 2.63 10.32
CA LEU A 12 -5.34 3.41 11.19
C LEU A 12 -4.70 4.75 11.57
N ILE A 13 -3.43 4.75 12.00
CA ILE A 13 -2.71 5.97 12.37
C ILE A 13 -2.52 6.88 11.14
N ALA A 14 -2.16 6.31 10.00
CA ALA A 14 -2.03 7.06 8.75
C ALA A 14 -3.36 7.69 8.34
N SER A 15 -4.47 6.94 8.42
CA SER A 15 -5.82 7.45 8.15
C SER A 15 -6.21 8.57 9.13
N TRP A 16 -5.89 8.42 10.41
CA TRP A 16 -6.17 9.44 11.42
C TRP A 16 -5.45 10.75 11.11
N HIS A 17 -4.15 10.71 10.81
CA HIS A 17 -3.40 11.91 10.43
C HIS A 17 -3.86 12.50 9.09
N ASP A 18 -4.25 11.66 8.12
CA ASP A 18 -4.78 12.14 6.85
C ASP A 18 -6.13 12.86 7.02
N ILE A 19 -7.01 12.35 7.89
CA ILE A 19 -8.30 12.98 8.19
C ILE A 19 -8.14 14.26 9.02
N SER A 20 -7.28 14.23 10.05
CA SER A 20 -7.14 15.34 11.01
C SER A 20 -6.24 16.46 10.51
N GLU A 21 -5.10 16.12 9.90
CA GLU A 21 -4.07 17.08 9.49
C GLU A 21 -3.95 17.23 7.97
N LYS A 22 -4.72 16.46 7.18
CA LYS A 22 -4.63 16.42 5.71
C LYS A 22 -3.24 16.06 5.19
N ARG A 23 -2.46 15.35 6.01
CA ARG A 23 -1.11 14.93 5.70
C ARG A 23 -0.77 13.67 6.49
N VAL A 24 -0.07 12.74 5.85
CA VAL A 24 0.57 11.63 6.57
C VAL A 24 2.02 12.00 6.89
N PRO A 25 2.46 11.91 8.16
CA PRO A 25 3.83 12.25 8.55
C PRO A 25 4.87 11.37 7.83
N ASN A 26 5.89 12.00 7.24
CA ASN A 26 7.00 11.26 6.61
C ASN A 26 7.72 10.35 7.60
N THR A 27 7.80 10.77 8.86
CA THR A 27 8.39 10.00 9.96
C THR A 27 7.62 8.71 10.23
N LEU A 28 6.28 8.74 10.18
CA LEU A 28 5.45 7.55 10.33
C LEU A 28 5.73 6.53 9.22
N ASN A 29 5.78 7.00 7.96
CA ASN A 29 6.06 6.15 6.81
C ASN A 29 7.46 5.56 6.87
N ALA A 30 8.46 6.34 7.28
CA ALA A 30 9.83 5.85 7.46
C ALA A 30 9.92 4.82 8.61
N LEU A 31 9.30 5.10 9.76
CA LEU A 31 9.28 4.21 10.91
C LEU A 31 8.60 2.88 10.62
N TYR A 32 7.64 2.84 9.70
CA TYR A 32 7.03 1.59 9.26
C TYR A 32 7.87 0.90 8.18
N PHE A 33 8.31 1.64 7.16
CA PHE A 33 9.02 1.10 5.99
C PHE A 33 10.36 0.44 6.36
N PHE A 34 11.24 1.11 7.10
CA PHE A 34 12.58 0.56 7.35
C PHE A 34 12.59 -0.78 8.11
N PRO A 35 11.88 -0.94 9.24
CA PRO A 35 11.87 -2.22 9.95
C PRO A 35 11.11 -3.30 9.18
N THR A 36 10.01 -2.97 8.49
CA THR A 36 9.30 -3.97 7.67
C THR A 36 10.11 -4.38 6.45
N ALA A 37 10.81 -3.46 5.81
CA ALA A 37 11.70 -3.77 4.70
C ALA A 37 12.88 -4.62 5.14
N GLY A 38 13.50 -4.32 6.29
CA GLY A 38 14.56 -5.13 6.87
C GLY A 38 14.09 -6.55 7.18
N ALA A 39 12.93 -6.68 7.84
CA ALA A 39 12.32 -7.98 8.11
C ALA A 39 11.93 -8.71 6.81
N GLY A 40 11.41 -7.98 5.81
CA GLY A 40 11.03 -8.51 4.50
C GLY A 40 12.22 -9.08 3.75
N ILE A 41 13.37 -8.41 3.76
CA ILE A 41 14.62 -8.92 3.17
C ILE A 41 15.06 -10.21 3.87
N MET A 42 14.98 -10.27 5.20
CA MET A 42 15.38 -11.46 5.97
C MET A 42 14.42 -12.65 5.77
N ALA A 43 13.14 -12.38 5.52
CA ALA A 43 12.12 -13.39 5.31
C ALA A 43 11.99 -13.82 3.85
N ALA A 44 12.49 -13.03 2.90
CA ALA A 44 12.44 -13.35 1.48
C ALA A 44 13.33 -14.56 1.17
N GLU A 45 12.79 -15.50 0.39
CA GLU A 45 13.58 -16.63 -0.13
C GLU A 45 14.64 -16.16 -1.14
N ASP A 46 14.31 -15.11 -1.90
CA ASP A 46 15.22 -14.42 -2.81
C ASP A 46 15.18 -12.89 -2.56
N ALA A 47 16.30 -12.35 -2.08
CA ALA A 47 16.45 -10.93 -1.82
C ALA A 47 16.42 -10.08 -3.11
N ALA A 48 16.82 -10.65 -4.25
CA ALA A 48 16.78 -9.95 -5.54
C ALA A 48 15.33 -9.78 -6.02
N ASP A 49 14.50 -10.82 -5.88
CA ASP A 49 13.07 -10.74 -6.20
C ASP A 49 12.34 -9.75 -5.29
N TYR A 50 12.66 -9.76 -3.99
CA TYR A 50 12.15 -8.77 -3.05
C TYR A 50 12.54 -7.33 -3.45
N ALA A 51 13.82 -7.11 -3.77
CA ALA A 51 14.29 -5.80 -4.20
C ALA A 51 13.60 -5.36 -5.50
N GLY A 52 13.43 -6.27 -6.47
CA GLY A 52 12.66 -6.03 -7.69
C GLY A 52 11.22 -5.61 -7.40
N PHE A 53 10.55 -6.31 -6.50
CA PHE A 53 9.20 -5.98 -6.04
C PHE A 53 9.11 -4.57 -5.43
N VAL A 54 10.04 -4.21 -4.54
CA VAL A 54 10.07 -2.87 -3.91
C VAL A 54 10.32 -1.78 -4.97
N ILE A 55 11.24 -2.02 -5.91
CA ILE A 55 11.54 -1.07 -7.00
C ILE A 55 10.33 -0.89 -7.91
N ILE A 56 9.65 -1.97 -8.31
CA ILE A 56 8.44 -1.91 -9.15
C ILE A 56 7.33 -1.14 -8.42
N SER A 57 7.13 -1.45 -7.14
CA SER A 57 6.15 -0.75 -6.30
C SER A 57 6.47 0.75 -6.21
N LEU A 58 7.76 1.12 -6.09
CA LEU A 58 8.20 2.52 -6.04
C LEU A 58 7.95 3.24 -7.35
N ALA A 59 8.36 2.63 -8.46
CA ALA A 59 8.14 3.16 -9.80
C ALA A 59 6.63 3.38 -10.06
N PHE A 60 5.79 2.45 -9.59
CA PHE A 60 4.34 2.54 -9.70
C PHE A 60 3.76 3.69 -8.87
N ALA A 61 4.07 3.76 -7.56
CA ALA A 61 3.59 4.82 -6.69
C ALA A 61 4.05 6.21 -7.17
N TYR A 62 5.30 6.28 -7.64
CA TYR A 62 5.87 7.49 -8.22
C TYR A 62 5.17 7.88 -9.53
N GLY A 63 4.86 6.92 -10.40
CA GLY A 63 4.08 7.15 -11.62
C GLY A 63 2.69 7.73 -11.33
N LEU A 64 1.97 7.17 -10.36
CA LEU A 64 0.66 7.68 -9.94
C LEU A 64 0.74 9.08 -9.30
N PHE A 65 1.82 9.37 -8.58
CA PHE A 65 2.10 10.72 -8.07
C PHE A 65 2.36 11.72 -9.20
N LEU A 66 3.19 11.37 -10.18
CA LEU A 66 3.48 12.23 -11.35
C LEU A 66 2.23 12.52 -12.18
N LEU A 67 1.37 11.51 -12.37
CA LEU A 67 0.07 11.65 -13.06
C LEU A 67 -0.97 12.42 -12.23
N ARG A 68 -0.62 12.85 -11.01
CA ARG A 68 -1.51 13.54 -10.07
C ARG A 68 -2.78 12.74 -9.76
N VAL A 69 -2.67 11.41 -9.80
CA VAL A 69 -3.75 10.49 -9.36
C VAL A 69 -3.68 10.34 -7.84
N TRP A 70 -2.48 10.23 -7.29
CA TRP A 70 -2.21 10.13 -5.85
C TRP A 70 -1.47 11.35 -5.31
N GLY A 71 -1.73 11.67 -4.04
CA GLY A 71 -0.91 12.61 -3.30
C GLY A 71 0.46 12.02 -2.96
N GLY A 72 1.43 12.88 -2.65
CA GLY A 72 2.74 12.43 -2.20
C GLY A 72 2.69 11.66 -0.86
N GLY A 73 1.64 11.88 -0.05
CA GLY A 73 1.37 11.09 1.16
C GLY A 73 0.96 9.67 0.83
N ASP A 74 -0.05 9.51 -0.03
CA ASP A 74 -0.57 8.21 -0.49
C ASP A 74 0.51 7.32 -1.11
N ALA A 75 1.35 7.90 -1.98
CA ALA A 75 2.43 7.16 -2.63
C ALA A 75 3.45 6.62 -1.61
N LYS A 76 3.75 7.39 -0.55
CA LYS A 76 4.64 6.94 0.53
C LYS A 76 3.99 5.88 1.40
N CYS A 77 2.69 6.02 1.70
CA CYS A 77 1.97 5.02 2.49
C CYS A 77 1.87 3.68 1.77
N PHE A 78 1.58 3.73 0.48
CA PHE A 78 1.60 2.58 -0.41
C PHE A 78 2.95 1.86 -0.35
N MET A 79 4.04 2.60 -0.46
CA MET A 79 5.39 2.04 -0.39
C MET A 79 5.72 1.41 0.96
N ALA A 80 5.33 2.08 2.05
CA ALA A 80 5.51 1.56 3.40
C ALA A 80 4.76 0.25 3.60
N LEU A 81 3.56 0.11 3.05
CA LEU A 81 2.78 -1.14 3.15
C LEU A 81 3.33 -2.25 2.26
N CYS A 82 3.77 -1.91 1.04
CA CYS A 82 4.35 -2.90 0.13
C CYS A 82 5.60 -3.56 0.72
N SER A 83 6.47 -2.82 1.44
CA SER A 83 7.64 -3.44 2.07
C SER A 83 7.29 -4.51 3.11
N GLY A 84 6.09 -4.46 3.70
CA GLY A 84 5.59 -5.49 4.61
C GLY A 84 4.86 -6.65 3.93
N ALA A 85 4.56 -6.57 2.63
CA ALA A 85 3.72 -7.55 1.94
C ALA A 85 4.26 -9.00 1.95
N PRO A 86 5.57 -9.25 1.77
CA PRO A 86 6.15 -10.60 1.82
C PRO A 86 6.08 -11.24 3.21
N LEU A 87 5.91 -10.44 4.26
CA LEU A 87 5.72 -10.93 5.63
C LEU A 87 4.28 -11.38 5.90
N ILE A 88 3.36 -11.03 4.98
CA ILE A 88 1.93 -11.26 5.09
C ILE A 88 1.51 -12.39 4.13
N ALA A 89 2.01 -12.39 2.89
CA ALA A 89 1.64 -13.36 1.86
C ALA A 89 2.66 -14.52 1.75
N GLU A 90 2.20 -15.77 1.68
CA GLU A 90 3.07 -16.94 1.47
C GLU A 90 3.35 -17.15 -0.03
N ARG A 91 4.65 -17.29 -0.34
CA ARG A 91 5.33 -17.73 -1.58
C ARG A 91 4.95 -17.22 -2.99
N THR A 92 3.68 -16.99 -3.35
CA THR A 92 3.31 -16.80 -4.79
C THR A 92 2.46 -15.57 -5.10
N ASP A 93 1.81 -14.97 -4.09
CA ASP A 93 0.80 -13.92 -4.35
C ASP A 93 1.36 -12.49 -4.29
N TRP A 94 2.67 -12.33 -4.06
CA TRP A 94 3.24 -11.01 -3.79
C TRP A 94 3.22 -10.15 -5.05
N LEU A 95 3.40 -10.76 -6.23
CA LEU A 95 3.24 -10.09 -7.53
C LEU A 95 1.77 -9.72 -7.84
N MET A 96 0.79 -10.42 -7.24
CA MET A 96 -0.63 -10.08 -7.39
C MET A 96 -1.01 -8.83 -6.58
N ILE A 97 -0.25 -8.50 -5.54
CA ILE A 97 -0.52 -7.33 -4.69
C ILE A 97 -0.39 -6.03 -5.51
N PRO A 98 0.73 -5.71 -6.19
CA PRO A 98 0.85 -4.56 -7.07
C PRO A 98 -0.22 -4.55 -8.15
N LEU A 99 -0.58 -5.73 -8.67
CA LEU A 99 -1.60 -5.88 -9.70
C LEU A 99 -3.00 -5.54 -9.18
N SER A 100 -3.33 -5.91 -7.94
CA SER A 100 -4.57 -5.51 -7.26
C SER A 100 -4.65 -3.99 -7.06
N PHE A 101 -3.51 -3.36 -6.79
CA PHE A 101 -3.39 -1.90 -6.69
C PHE A 101 -3.43 -1.20 -8.05
N VAL A 102 -2.90 -1.82 -9.11
CA VAL A 102 -3.07 -1.38 -10.50
C VAL A 102 -4.55 -1.42 -10.86
N VAL A 103 -5.26 -2.51 -10.57
CA VAL A 103 -6.70 -2.63 -10.83
C VAL A 103 -7.47 -1.57 -10.04
N ALA A 104 -7.17 -1.38 -8.75
CA ALA A 104 -7.80 -0.36 -7.94
C ALA A 104 -7.54 1.06 -8.47
N ALA A 105 -6.32 1.37 -8.89
CA ALA A 105 -5.96 2.64 -9.51
C ALA A 105 -6.67 2.85 -10.85
N PHE A 106 -6.77 1.81 -11.69
CA PHE A 106 -7.52 1.84 -12.94
C PHE A 106 -9.01 2.08 -12.70
N LEU A 107 -9.62 1.42 -11.71
CA LEU A 107 -11.01 1.64 -11.33
C LEU A 107 -11.24 3.08 -10.83
N LEU A 108 -10.30 3.64 -10.08
CA LEU A 108 -10.33 5.04 -9.62
C LEU A 108 -10.23 6.04 -10.79
N VAL A 109 -9.34 5.77 -11.74
CA VAL A 109 -9.17 6.58 -12.95
C VAL A 109 -10.41 6.46 -13.85
N ALA A 110 -10.94 5.26 -14.05
CA ALA A 110 -12.16 5.02 -14.80
C ALA A 110 -13.36 5.73 -14.17
N TRP A 111 -13.53 5.62 -12.84
CA TRP A 111 -14.55 6.33 -12.09
C TRP A 111 -14.41 7.85 -12.24
N ARG A 112 -13.19 8.39 -12.24
CA ARG A 112 -12.91 9.81 -12.50
C ARG A 112 -13.33 10.21 -13.91
N LEU A 113 -12.94 9.45 -14.92
CA LEU A 113 -13.29 9.74 -16.32
C LEU A 113 -14.81 9.74 -16.51
N LEU A 114 -15.52 8.84 -15.83
CA LEU A 114 -16.98 8.73 -15.88
C LEU A 114 -17.70 9.88 -15.12
N ASN A 115 -17.16 10.34 -13.99
CA ASN A 115 -17.85 11.30 -13.13
C ASN A 115 -17.36 12.75 -13.25
N GLN A 116 -16.29 13.02 -14.02
CA GLN A 116 -15.67 14.34 -14.24
C GLN A 116 -15.36 15.15 -12.96
N LYS A 117 -15.33 14.51 -11.79
CA LYS A 117 -15.00 15.18 -10.53
C LYS A 117 -13.49 15.27 -10.35
N PRO A 118 -12.95 16.43 -9.95
CA PRO A 118 -11.54 16.52 -9.59
C PRO A 118 -11.27 15.65 -8.36
N LEU A 119 -10.17 14.90 -8.36
CA LEU A 119 -9.57 14.29 -7.17
C LEU A 119 -8.98 15.41 -6.30
N LYS A 120 -9.83 16.30 -5.78
CA LYS A 120 -9.45 17.36 -4.84
C LYS A 120 -9.93 16.94 -3.46
N GLY A 121 -8.99 16.58 -2.58
CA GLY A 121 -9.27 16.42 -1.16
C GLY A 121 -10.04 15.16 -0.74
N ALA A 122 -10.12 14.13 -1.59
CA ALA A 122 -10.63 12.81 -1.19
C ALA A 122 -9.51 11.97 -0.54
N THR A 123 -8.94 12.53 0.52
CA THR A 123 -7.82 12.02 1.35
C THR A 123 -8.31 10.92 2.28
N GLY A 124 -8.61 9.75 1.71
CA GLY A 124 -9.07 8.60 2.50
C GLY A 124 -9.27 7.32 1.70
N PHE A 125 -9.27 7.42 0.37
CA PHE A 125 -9.51 6.26 -0.49
C PHE A 125 -8.32 5.28 -0.51
N VAL A 126 -7.09 5.77 -0.38
CA VAL A 126 -5.87 4.93 -0.44
C VAL A 126 -5.64 4.15 0.86
N PRO A 127 -5.74 4.75 2.07
CA PRO A 127 -5.70 3.95 3.31
C PRO A 127 -6.81 2.91 3.39
N PHE A 128 -8.00 3.22 2.88
CA PHE A 128 -9.14 2.30 2.84
C PHE A 128 -8.95 1.16 1.82
N LEU A 129 -8.42 1.46 0.63
CA LEU A 129 -8.03 0.44 -0.35
C LEU A 129 -6.91 -0.45 0.19
N CYS A 130 -5.86 0.15 0.77
CA CYS A 130 -4.76 -0.57 1.38
C CYS A 130 -5.21 -1.50 2.50
N ALA A 131 -6.06 -1.00 3.42
CA ALA A 131 -6.68 -1.80 4.46
C ALA A 131 -7.61 -2.89 3.88
N GLY A 132 -8.35 -2.57 2.81
CA GLY A 132 -9.19 -3.52 2.08
C GLY A 132 -8.39 -4.64 1.42
N THR A 133 -7.31 -4.34 0.71
CA THR A 133 -6.41 -5.34 0.11
C THR A 133 -5.68 -6.16 1.15
N LEU A 134 -5.24 -5.57 2.26
CA LEU A 134 -4.61 -6.29 3.37
C LEU A 134 -5.61 -7.19 4.10
N ALA A 135 -6.84 -6.72 4.33
CA ALA A 135 -7.92 -7.53 4.90
C ALA A 135 -8.34 -8.66 3.96
N THR A 136 -8.38 -8.41 2.64
CA THR A 136 -8.69 -9.43 1.64
C THR A 136 -7.57 -10.48 1.56
N ALA A 137 -6.30 -10.06 1.60
CA ALA A 137 -5.15 -10.97 1.65
C ALA A 137 -5.15 -11.82 2.95
N ALA A 138 -5.52 -11.23 4.09
CA ALA A 138 -5.68 -11.95 5.35
C ALA A 138 -6.87 -12.93 5.32
N LEU A 139 -7.97 -12.59 4.63
CA LEU A 139 -9.12 -13.46 4.43
C LEU A 139 -8.78 -14.68 3.54
N PHE A 140 -8.05 -14.49 2.44
CA PHE A 140 -7.52 -15.59 1.62
C PHE A 140 -6.61 -16.51 2.44
N LYS A 141 -5.73 -15.94 3.26
CA LYS A 141 -4.83 -16.71 4.13
C LYS A 141 -5.55 -17.51 5.22
N SER A 142 -6.73 -17.06 5.66
CA SER A 142 -7.52 -17.78 6.68
C SER A 142 -8.40 -18.90 6.11
N GLY A 143 -8.40 -19.11 4.79
CA GLY A 143 -9.21 -20.14 4.13
C GLY A 143 -10.72 -19.91 4.23
N ILE A 144 -11.13 -18.69 4.57
CA ILE A 144 -12.54 -18.28 4.65
C ILE A 144 -13.09 -17.95 3.24
N VAL A 145 -12.19 -17.68 2.28
CA VAL A 145 -12.45 -17.49 0.85
C VAL A 145 -11.48 -18.37 0.06
#